data_AF-A0A484MFN0-F1
#
_entry.id   AF-A0A484MFN0-F1
#
_cell.length_a   1.000
_cell.length_b   1.000
_cell.length_c   1.000
_cell.angle_alpha   90.00
_cell.angle_beta   90.00
_cell.angle_gamma   90.00
#
_symmetry.space_group_name_H-M   'P 1'
#
loop_
_entity.id
_entity.type
_entity.pdbx_description
1 polymer ?
#
loop_
_entity_poly.entity_id
_entity_poly.type
_entity_poly.pdbx_seq_one_letter_code
_entity_poly.pdbx_strand_id
1 'polypeptide(L)'
;MGHPTRKVARAAHSVFVAFISSGERYDLDERVTLKEQLVFYYMRRSLEVYPGITPFEGVAAGVTAIVRHLPAGSSSIFYCIQSVVEKANSICGAIKNWEGELLEPLKKIFELLLRLLHLVDIQVLPTLMKLLAHLVVQLPADGQNMVLNDLYQQVAELDDVTRKPALVSWVQSLSYICSQESSRRASIEAAEKLHTASIGNLGTLSMNRINARL
;
A
#
# COMPACT_ATOMS: atom_id res chain seq x y z
N MET A 1 22.73 -7.31 9.28
CA MET A 1 22.38 -8.64 9.83
C MET A 1 20.94 -8.61 10.34
N GLY A 2 19.94 -9.16 9.63
CA GLY A 2 18.52 -9.23 10.06
C GLY A 2 18.31 -9.97 11.39
N HIS A 3 17.08 -10.03 11.90
CA HIS A 3 16.80 -10.84 13.10
C HIS A 3 17.25 -12.30 12.85
N PRO A 4 18.02 -12.93 13.75
CA PRO A 4 18.55 -14.27 13.48
C PRO A 4 17.45 -15.35 13.52
N THR A 5 16.35 -15.11 14.25
CA THR A 5 15.21 -16.03 14.36
C THR A 5 13.88 -15.29 14.55
N ARG A 6 12.76 -15.94 14.22
CA ARG A 6 11.39 -15.42 14.43
C ARG A 6 11.10 -15.10 15.92
N LYS A 7 11.64 -15.88 16.85
CA LYS A 7 11.50 -15.64 18.30
C LYS A 7 12.15 -14.32 18.71
N VAL A 8 13.37 -14.07 18.23
CA VAL A 8 14.10 -12.82 18.48
C VAL A 8 13.39 -11.63 17.82
N ALA A 9 12.88 -11.80 16.60
CA ALA A 9 12.10 -10.76 15.93
C ALA A 9 10.88 -10.35 16.77
N ARG A 10 10.09 -11.34 17.24
CA ARG A 10 8.92 -11.08 18.10
C ARG A 10 9.29 -10.33 19.38
N ALA A 11 10.34 -10.77 20.08
CA ALA A 11 10.80 -10.10 21.29
C ALA A 11 11.24 -8.65 21.02
N ALA A 12 11.94 -8.41 19.90
CA ALA A 12 12.36 -7.06 19.51
C ALA A 12 11.16 -6.13 19.25
N HIS A 13 10.11 -6.62 18.57
CA HIS A 13 8.87 -5.85 18.40
C HIS A 13 8.20 -5.53 19.74
N SER A 14 8.13 -6.48 20.67
CA SER A 14 7.57 -6.25 22.01
C SER A 14 8.35 -5.19 22.78
N VAL A 15 9.68 -5.25 22.75
CA VAL A 15 10.54 -4.24 23.41
C VAL A 15 10.35 -2.86 22.76
N PHE A 16 10.29 -2.80 21.43
CA PHE A 16 10.07 -1.55 20.72
C PHE A 16 8.72 -0.93 21.09
N VAL A 17 7.64 -1.71 21.05
CA VAL A 17 6.30 -1.25 21.43
C VAL A 17 6.30 -0.75 22.88
N ALA A 18 6.87 -1.51 23.81
CA ALA A 18 6.97 -1.09 25.21
C ALA A 18 7.75 0.22 25.36
N PHE A 19 8.86 0.40 24.64
CA PHE A 19 9.64 1.62 24.67
C PHE A 19 8.86 2.82 24.12
N ILE A 20 8.24 2.70 22.94
CA ILE A 20 7.44 3.77 22.34
C ILE A 20 6.25 4.15 23.21
N SER A 21 5.54 3.15 23.77
CA SER A 21 4.36 3.35 24.62
C SER A 21 4.67 3.78 26.05
N SER A 22 5.92 3.65 26.50
CA SER A 22 6.27 3.97 27.89
C SER A 22 6.03 5.44 28.22
N GLY A 23 5.43 5.70 29.38
CA GLY A 23 5.02 7.03 29.84
C GLY A 23 6.17 7.93 30.29
N GLU A 24 5.85 9.20 30.51
CA GLU A 24 6.77 10.29 30.81
C GLU A 24 7.23 10.24 32.27
N ARG A 25 8.53 10.00 32.49
CA ARG A 25 9.15 10.22 33.80
C ARG A 25 10.45 10.96 33.57
N TYR A 26 10.36 12.28 33.73
CA TYR A 26 11.45 13.26 33.71
C TYR A 26 12.21 13.35 32.36
N ASP A 27 12.40 14.58 31.89
CA ASP A 27 12.94 14.95 30.57
C ASP A 27 12.10 14.54 29.34
N LEU A 28 11.13 15.41 29.02
CA LEU A 28 10.16 15.19 27.95
C LEU A 28 10.78 15.28 26.55
N ASP A 29 11.72 16.20 26.35
CA ASP A 29 12.19 16.58 25.03
C ASP A 29 13.26 15.60 24.49
N GLU A 30 14.22 15.22 25.34
CA GLU A 30 15.24 14.23 24.97
C GLU A 30 14.58 12.88 24.67
N ARG A 31 13.60 12.48 25.47
CA ARG A 31 12.93 11.19 25.34
C ARG A 31 12.04 11.10 24.10
N VAL A 32 11.30 12.17 23.79
CA VAL A 32 10.53 12.25 22.54
C VAL A 32 11.47 12.16 21.36
N THR A 33 12.57 12.91 21.37
CA THR A 33 13.60 12.87 20.34
C THR A 33 14.16 11.45 20.15
N LEU A 34 14.48 10.75 21.23
CA LEU A 34 14.97 9.36 21.16
C LEU A 34 13.93 8.39 20.58
N LYS A 35 12.66 8.52 20.97
CA LYS A 35 11.58 7.70 20.41
C LYS A 35 11.44 7.93 18.90
N GLU A 36 11.48 9.19 18.48
CA GLU A 36 11.42 9.58 17.06
C GLU A 36 12.59 9.01 16.25
N GLN A 37 13.82 9.19 16.73
CA GLN A 37 15.02 8.65 16.07
C GLN A 37 14.97 7.13 15.93
N LEU A 38 14.47 6.43 16.95
CA LEU A 38 14.37 4.98 16.95
C LEU A 38 13.40 4.46 15.87
N VAL A 39 12.35 5.21 15.52
CA VAL A 39 11.39 4.83 14.47
C VAL A 39 12.09 4.55 13.15
N PHE A 40 13.02 5.42 12.74
CA PHE A 40 13.72 5.27 11.47
C PHE A 40 14.45 3.93 11.37
N TYR A 41 15.15 3.58 12.45
CA TYR A 41 15.85 2.30 12.52
C TYR A 41 14.87 1.12 12.58
N TYR A 42 13.84 1.21 13.42
CA TYR A 42 12.84 0.15 13.57
C TYR A 42 12.11 -0.16 12.27
N MET A 43 11.61 0.86 11.57
CA MET A 43 10.84 0.67 10.33
C MET A 43 11.69 0.05 9.24
N ARG A 44 12.90 0.56 9.03
CA ARG A 44 13.84 -0.01 8.05
C ARG A 44 14.09 -1.49 8.33
N ARG A 45 14.36 -1.85 9.58
CA ARG A 45 14.79 -3.21 9.96
C ARG A 45 13.64 -4.21 10.00
N SER A 46 12.48 -3.78 10.49
CA SER A 46 11.28 -4.63 10.53
C SER A 46 10.79 -4.98 9.12
N LEU A 47 10.76 -3.98 8.23
CA LEU A 47 10.27 -4.17 6.86
C LEU A 47 11.29 -4.81 5.92
N GLU A 48 12.59 -4.70 6.18
CA GLU A 48 13.66 -5.34 5.38
C GLU A 48 13.40 -6.84 5.16
N VAL A 49 12.99 -7.56 6.23
CA VAL A 49 12.82 -9.02 6.19
C VAL A 49 11.36 -9.47 6.26
N TYR A 50 10.39 -8.55 6.21
CA TYR A 50 8.98 -8.90 6.02
C TYR A 50 8.73 -9.29 4.55
N PRO A 51 7.93 -10.32 4.22
CA PRO A 51 7.14 -11.18 5.11
C PRO A 51 7.85 -12.45 5.62
N GLY A 52 9.18 -12.54 5.51
CA GLY A 52 9.96 -13.72 5.90
C GLY A 52 9.95 -13.99 7.41
N ILE A 53 10.98 -13.53 8.13
CA ILE A 53 11.11 -13.81 9.57
C ILE A 53 10.30 -12.85 10.44
N THR A 54 10.04 -11.65 9.93
CA THR A 54 9.35 -10.59 10.67
C THR A 54 7.86 -10.92 10.77
N PRO A 55 7.31 -11.11 11.98
CA PRO A 55 5.89 -11.38 12.15
C PRO A 55 5.05 -10.13 11.84
N PHE A 56 3.96 -10.29 11.10
CA PHE A 56 3.05 -9.18 10.79
C PHE A 56 2.52 -8.51 12.05
N GLU A 57 2.15 -9.31 13.05
CA GLU A 57 1.55 -8.83 14.29
C GLU A 57 2.51 -7.89 15.04
N GLY A 58 3.82 -8.15 14.95
CA GLY A 58 4.85 -7.29 15.51
C GLY A 58 4.98 -5.96 14.76
N VAL A 59 4.94 -5.99 13.42
CA VAL A 59 4.95 -4.78 12.58
C VAL A 59 3.71 -3.93 12.87
N ALA A 60 2.53 -4.52 12.80
CA ALA A 60 1.26 -3.84 13.03
C ALA A 60 1.19 -3.21 14.42
N ALA A 61 1.64 -3.93 15.47
CA ALA A 61 1.71 -3.38 16.82
C ALA A 61 2.69 -2.20 16.93
N GLY A 62 3.88 -2.30 16.33
CA GLY A 62 4.85 -1.20 16.33
C GLY A 62 4.35 0.04 15.58
N VAL A 63 3.77 -0.13 14.39
CA VAL A 63 3.16 0.96 13.62
C VAL A 63 2.03 1.63 14.41
N THR A 64 1.17 0.83 15.03
CA THR A 64 0.10 1.32 15.90
C THR A 64 0.65 2.10 17.09
N ALA A 65 1.73 1.63 17.72
CA ALA A 65 2.36 2.32 18.85
C ALA A 65 2.98 3.66 18.43
N ILE A 66 3.67 3.70 17.28
CA ILE A 66 4.24 4.92 16.71
C ILE A 66 3.16 5.98 16.53
N VAL A 67 2.07 5.63 15.85
CA VAL A 67 0.98 6.57 15.53
C VAL A 67 0.23 7.04 16.77
N ARG A 68 0.17 6.23 17.84
CA ARG A 68 -0.56 6.59 19.07
C ARG A 68 0.24 7.37 20.10
N HIS A 69 1.55 7.19 20.13
CA HIS A 69 2.38 7.65 21.26
C HIS A 69 3.46 8.65 20.88
N LEU A 70 3.64 8.93 19.59
CA LEU A 70 4.48 10.03 19.14
C LEU A 70 3.66 11.32 18.99
N PRO A 71 4.33 12.48 18.98
CA PRO A 71 3.64 13.74 18.72
C PRO A 71 2.90 13.72 17.39
N ALA A 72 1.68 14.25 17.39
CA ALA A 72 0.85 14.37 16.21
C ALA A 72 1.57 15.16 15.11
N GLY A 73 1.57 14.63 13.88
CA GLY A 73 2.25 15.26 12.75
C GLY A 73 3.78 15.20 12.80
N SER A 74 4.37 14.39 13.68
CA SER A 74 5.81 14.18 13.70
C SER A 74 6.35 13.55 12.42
N SER A 75 7.57 13.93 12.03
CA SER A 75 8.25 13.38 10.84
C SER A 75 8.39 11.86 10.91
N SER A 76 8.52 11.32 12.12
CA SER A 76 8.59 9.89 12.41
C SER A 76 7.32 9.14 12.00
N ILE A 77 6.14 9.72 12.22
CA ILE A 77 4.87 9.13 11.80
C ILE A 77 4.76 9.12 10.27
N PHE A 78 5.11 10.23 9.61
CA PHE A 78 5.10 10.30 8.15
C PHE A 78 6.07 9.29 7.53
N TYR A 79 7.28 9.19 8.06
CA TYR A 79 8.27 8.20 7.63
C TYR A 79 7.76 6.77 7.82
N CYS A 80 7.12 6.48 8.97
CA CYS A 80 6.52 5.18 9.25
C CYS A 80 5.47 4.81 8.19
N ILE A 81 4.53 5.70 7.89
CA ILE A 81 3.48 5.47 6.89
C ILE A 81 4.09 5.27 5.50
N GLN A 82 5.00 6.15 5.09
CA GLN A 82 5.71 6.06 3.83
C GLN A 82 6.40 4.70 3.68
N SER A 83 7.12 4.25 4.72
CA SER A 83 7.84 2.97 4.72
C SER A 83 6.89 1.78 4.55
N VAL A 84 5.72 1.80 5.21
CA VAL A 84 4.72 0.73 5.06
C VAL A 84 4.15 0.70 3.64
N VAL A 85 3.85 1.86 3.06
CA VAL A 85 3.34 1.95 1.68
C VAL A 85 4.40 1.53 0.66
N GLU A 86 5.65 1.94 0.84
CA GLU A 86 6.78 1.48 0.01
C GLU A 86 6.94 -0.04 0.09
N LYS A 87 6.76 -0.61 1.28
CA LYS A 87 6.79 -2.07 1.43
C LYS A 87 5.63 -2.75 0.71
N ALA A 88 4.42 -2.19 0.79
CA ALA A 88 3.26 -2.67 0.05
C ALA A 88 3.54 -2.66 -1.47
N ASN A 89 4.02 -1.54 -1.99
CA ASN A 89 4.39 -1.40 -3.41
C ASN A 89 5.44 -2.42 -3.84
N SER A 90 6.48 -2.64 -3.03
CA SER A 90 7.51 -3.64 -3.30
C SER A 90 6.94 -5.05 -3.39
N ILE A 91 5.96 -5.40 -2.55
CA ILE A 91 5.28 -6.70 -2.59
C ILE A 91 4.35 -6.78 -3.80
N CYS A 92 3.56 -5.74 -4.07
CA CYS A 92 2.71 -5.65 -5.27
C CYS A 92 3.52 -5.91 -6.55
N GLY A 93 4.67 -5.25 -6.71
CA GLY A 93 5.53 -5.41 -7.89
C GLY A 93 6.15 -6.80 -8.04
N ALA A 94 6.25 -7.57 -6.95
CA ALA A 94 6.75 -8.94 -6.99
C ALA A 94 5.66 -9.98 -7.32
N ILE A 95 4.38 -9.64 -7.13
CA ILE A 95 3.25 -10.53 -7.39
C ILE A 95 2.94 -10.51 -8.89
N LYS A 96 3.20 -11.64 -9.57
CA LYS A 96 2.88 -11.81 -10.99
C LYS A 96 1.43 -12.24 -11.23
N ASN A 97 0.91 -13.08 -10.34
CA ASN A 97 -0.45 -13.62 -10.41
C ASN A 97 -1.19 -13.24 -9.12
N TRP A 98 -2.37 -12.66 -9.24
CA TRP A 98 -3.16 -12.12 -8.13
C TRP A 98 -3.90 -13.20 -7.32
N GLU A 99 -3.33 -14.40 -7.25
CA GLU A 99 -3.91 -15.59 -6.63
C GLU A 99 -2.86 -16.29 -5.75
N GLY A 100 -3.32 -16.84 -4.62
CA GLY A 100 -2.52 -17.71 -3.75
C GLY A 100 -1.87 -17.04 -2.54
N GLU A 101 -1.02 -17.81 -1.85
CA GLU A 101 -0.44 -17.48 -0.55
C GLU A 101 0.46 -16.23 -0.55
N LEU A 102 1.01 -15.85 -1.71
CA LEU A 102 1.85 -14.65 -1.86
C LEU A 102 1.06 -13.34 -1.69
N LEU A 103 -0.27 -13.39 -1.79
CA LEU A 103 -1.15 -12.23 -1.62
C LEU A 103 -1.43 -11.93 -0.14
N GLU A 104 -1.34 -12.93 0.74
CA GLU A 104 -1.67 -12.79 2.17
C GLU A 104 -0.84 -11.71 2.88
N PRO A 105 0.49 -11.62 2.69
CA PRO A 105 1.28 -10.53 3.26
C PRO A 105 0.86 -9.14 2.80
N LEU A 106 0.39 -9.02 1.55
CA LEU A 106 -0.05 -7.76 0.99
C LEU A 106 -1.41 -7.36 1.57
N LYS A 107 -2.37 -8.29 1.65
CA LYS A 107 -3.67 -8.07 2.29
C LYS A 107 -3.50 -7.57 3.72
N LYS A 108 -2.64 -8.21 4.52
CA LYS A 108 -2.34 -7.79 5.88
C LYS A 108 -1.80 -6.35 5.95
N ILE A 109 -0.95 -5.94 5.00
CA ILE A 109 -0.51 -4.54 4.94
C ILE A 109 -1.66 -3.60 4.56
N PHE A 110 -2.53 -3.97 3.61
CA PHE A 110 -3.72 -3.18 3.29
C PHE A 110 -4.64 -3.03 4.50
N GLU A 111 -4.96 -4.12 5.20
CA GLU A 111 -5.74 -4.08 6.44
C GLU A 111 -5.14 -3.12 7.46
N LEU A 112 -3.80 -3.13 7.63
CA LEU A 112 -3.10 -2.18 8.49
C LEU A 112 -3.28 -0.73 7.99
N LEU A 113 -3.04 -0.46 6.70
CA LEU A 113 -3.18 0.88 6.11
C LEU A 113 -4.62 1.42 6.21
N LEU A 114 -5.62 0.57 6.00
CA LEU A 114 -7.04 0.91 6.14
C LEU A 114 -7.39 1.20 7.61
N ARG A 115 -6.88 0.38 8.54
CA ARG A 115 -7.01 0.66 9.98
C ARG A 115 -6.38 1.99 10.38
N LEU A 116 -5.27 2.37 9.74
CA LEU A 116 -4.61 3.65 10.03
C LEU A 116 -5.46 4.87 9.65
N LEU A 117 -6.37 4.79 8.67
CA LEU A 117 -7.29 5.90 8.35
C LEU A 117 -8.11 6.36 9.57
N HIS A 118 -8.44 5.41 10.43
CA HIS A 118 -9.19 5.62 11.66
C HIS A 118 -8.34 6.06 12.85
N LEU A 119 -7.03 5.82 12.77
CA LEU A 119 -6.14 5.93 13.93
C LEU A 119 -5.22 7.14 13.89
N VAL A 120 -4.70 7.50 12.72
CA VAL A 120 -3.71 8.58 12.58
C VAL A 120 -4.29 9.92 12.98
N ASP A 121 -3.47 10.86 13.44
CA ASP A 121 -3.94 12.22 13.66
C ASP A 121 -4.47 12.87 12.38
N ILE A 122 -5.39 13.82 12.53
CA ILE A 122 -6.01 14.53 11.40
C ILE A 122 -4.96 15.24 10.52
N GLN A 123 -3.81 15.63 11.09
CA GLN A 123 -2.69 16.24 10.36
C GLN A 123 -1.99 15.26 9.42
N VAL A 124 -2.05 13.96 9.72
CA VAL A 124 -1.37 12.89 8.98
C VAL A 124 -2.30 12.23 7.96
N LEU A 125 -3.61 12.25 8.25
CA LEU A 125 -4.66 11.60 7.46
C LEU A 125 -4.60 11.94 5.95
N PRO A 126 -4.46 13.21 5.50
CA PRO A 126 -4.40 13.53 4.08
C PRO A 126 -3.23 12.86 3.35
N THR A 127 -2.08 12.75 4.01
CA THR A 127 -0.89 12.10 3.44
C THR A 127 -1.12 10.59 3.29
N LEU A 128 -1.70 9.95 4.32
CA LEU A 128 -2.06 8.53 4.24
C LEU A 128 -3.06 8.27 3.10
N MET A 129 -4.12 9.08 3.00
CA MET A 129 -5.12 8.98 1.93
C MET A 129 -4.50 9.12 0.54
N LYS A 130 -3.59 10.09 0.37
CA LYS A 130 -2.85 10.29 -0.88
C LYS A 130 -2.01 9.06 -1.21
N LEU A 131 -1.18 8.59 -0.29
CA LEU A 131 -0.28 7.45 -0.52
C LEU A 131 -1.04 6.16 -0.81
N LEU A 132 -2.13 5.91 -0.09
CA LEU A 132 -3.00 4.76 -0.31
C LEU A 132 -3.69 4.83 -1.68
N ALA A 133 -4.15 6.01 -2.10
CA ALA A 133 -4.71 6.20 -3.44
C ALA A 133 -3.71 5.83 -4.55
N HIS A 134 -2.45 6.27 -4.43
CA HIS A 134 -1.41 5.92 -5.40
C HIS A 134 -1.15 4.40 -5.44
N LEU A 135 -1.13 3.75 -4.28
CA LEU A 135 -0.97 2.30 -4.17
C LEU A 135 -2.14 1.55 -4.83
N VAL A 136 -3.39 1.96 -4.56
CA VAL A 136 -4.59 1.31 -5.10
C VAL A 136 -4.67 1.43 -6.62
N VAL A 137 -4.38 2.60 -7.19
CA VAL A 137 -4.42 2.82 -8.65
C VAL A 137 -3.42 1.93 -9.41
N GLN A 138 -2.35 1.50 -8.75
CA GLN A 138 -1.34 0.61 -9.35
C GLN A 138 -1.77 -0.86 -9.38
N LEU A 139 -2.76 -1.26 -8.57
CA LEU A 139 -3.27 -2.63 -8.57
C LEU A 139 -4.00 -2.96 -9.89
N PRO A 140 -4.16 -4.24 -10.26
CA PRO A 140 -5.10 -4.65 -11.30
C PRO A 140 -6.55 -4.51 -10.83
N ALA A 141 -7.48 -4.65 -11.76
CA ALA A 141 -8.91 -4.44 -11.52
C ALA A 141 -9.45 -5.22 -10.31
N ASP A 142 -9.10 -6.50 -10.16
CA ASP A 142 -9.57 -7.33 -9.03
C ASP A 142 -9.07 -6.80 -7.69
N GLY A 143 -7.79 -6.39 -7.63
CA GLY A 143 -7.20 -5.79 -6.44
C GLY A 143 -7.80 -4.42 -6.11
N GLN A 144 -8.05 -3.59 -7.13
CA GLN A 144 -8.74 -2.31 -6.97
C GLN A 144 -10.15 -2.52 -6.40
N ASN A 145 -10.93 -3.41 -6.99
CA ASN A 145 -12.31 -3.70 -6.57
C ASN A 145 -12.36 -4.22 -5.13
N MET A 146 -11.46 -5.14 -4.75
CA MET A 146 -11.36 -5.66 -3.40
C MET A 146 -11.14 -4.52 -2.39
N VAL A 147 -10.12 -3.68 -2.60
CA VAL A 147 -9.78 -2.59 -1.66
C VAL A 147 -10.86 -1.52 -1.64
N LEU A 148 -11.47 -1.19 -2.79
CA LEU A 148 -12.56 -0.22 -2.86
C LEU A 148 -13.80 -0.70 -2.09
N ASN A 149 -14.17 -1.97 -2.21
CA ASN A 149 -15.30 -2.54 -1.48
C ASN A 149 -15.07 -2.47 0.05
N ASP A 150 -13.87 -2.84 0.51
CA ASP A 150 -13.50 -2.74 1.93
C ASP A 150 -13.53 -1.28 2.41
N LEU A 151 -13.04 -0.34 1.59
CA LEU A 151 -13.09 1.09 1.89
C LEU A 151 -14.52 1.62 2.00
N TYR A 152 -15.40 1.25 1.07
CA TYR A 152 -16.81 1.64 1.15
C TYR A 152 -17.47 1.12 2.41
N GLN A 153 -17.23 -0.15 2.77
CA GLN A 153 -17.77 -0.74 3.99
C GLN A 153 -17.26 -0.01 5.24
N GLN A 154 -15.95 0.18 5.36
CA GLN A 154 -15.36 0.84 6.53
C GLN A 154 -15.82 2.29 6.67
N VAL A 155 -15.92 3.04 5.57
CA VAL A 155 -16.39 4.42 5.60
C VAL A 155 -17.89 4.48 5.94
N ALA A 156 -18.69 3.53 5.47
CA ALA A 156 -20.11 3.45 5.83
C ALA A 156 -20.30 3.24 7.33
N GLU A 157 -19.54 2.32 7.92
CA GLU A 157 -19.56 1.96 9.35
C GLU A 157 -18.85 2.96 10.27
N LEU A 158 -18.08 3.90 9.70
CA LEU A 158 -17.33 4.86 10.50
C LEU A 158 -18.25 5.83 11.25
N ASP A 159 -18.16 5.88 12.58
CA ASP A 159 -18.89 6.83 13.44
C ASP A 159 -18.19 8.19 13.62
N ASP A 160 -16.93 8.32 13.21
CA ASP A 160 -16.17 9.57 13.32
C ASP A 160 -16.71 10.62 12.35
N VAL A 161 -17.61 11.47 12.85
CA VAL A 161 -18.25 12.57 12.10
C VAL A 161 -17.27 13.63 11.60
N THR A 162 -16.06 13.68 12.14
CA THR A 162 -15.02 14.64 11.73
C THR A 162 -14.28 14.15 10.49
N ARG A 163 -13.94 12.86 10.44
CA ARG A 163 -13.20 12.26 9.31
C ARG A 163 -14.09 11.80 8.18
N LYS A 164 -15.29 11.31 8.50
CA LYS A 164 -16.18 10.64 7.55
C LYS A 164 -16.47 11.48 6.29
N PRO A 165 -16.77 12.79 6.37
CA PRO A 165 -17.02 13.59 5.16
C PRO A 165 -15.82 13.62 4.19
N ALA A 166 -14.60 13.76 4.73
CA ALA A 166 -13.38 13.76 3.93
C ALA A 166 -13.11 12.38 3.32
N LEU A 167 -13.32 11.31 4.09
CA LEU A 167 -13.14 9.94 3.61
C LEU A 167 -14.15 9.56 2.53
N VAL A 168 -15.42 9.93 2.66
CA VAL A 168 -16.46 9.69 1.65
C VAL A 168 -16.06 10.35 0.32
N SER A 169 -15.72 11.64 0.35
CA SER A 169 -15.31 12.39 -0.85
C SER A 169 -14.06 11.79 -1.49
N TRP A 170 -13.10 11.38 -0.67
CA TRP A 170 -11.87 10.75 -1.14
C TRP A 170 -12.10 9.38 -1.76
N VAL A 171 -12.90 8.50 -1.15
CA VAL A 171 -13.20 7.16 -1.71
C VAL A 171 -13.94 7.30 -3.05
N GLN A 172 -14.88 8.25 -3.15
CA GLN A 172 -15.55 8.55 -4.43
C GLN A 172 -14.56 9.00 -5.50
N SER A 173 -13.63 9.91 -5.14
CA SER A 173 -12.57 10.38 -6.04
C SER A 173 -11.64 9.25 -6.46
N LEU A 174 -11.27 8.37 -5.53
CA LEU A 174 -10.41 7.22 -5.79
C LEU A 174 -11.08 6.23 -6.75
N SER A 175 -12.36 5.91 -6.53
CA SER A 175 -13.16 5.05 -7.39
C SER A 175 -13.24 5.60 -8.82
N TYR A 176 -13.46 6.92 -8.95
CA TYR A 176 -13.44 7.59 -10.24
C TYR A 176 -12.07 7.46 -10.95
N ILE A 177 -10.96 7.69 -10.24
CA ILE A 177 -9.61 7.55 -10.82
C ILE A 177 -9.34 6.10 -11.26
N CYS A 178 -9.72 5.11 -10.45
CA CYS A 178 -9.56 3.69 -10.78
C CYS A 178 -10.34 3.30 -12.05
N SER A 179 -11.57 3.81 -12.21
CA SER A 179 -12.38 3.54 -13.41
C SER A 179 -11.78 4.17 -14.68
N GLN A 180 -11.23 5.38 -14.60
CA GLN A 180 -10.53 6.02 -15.72
C GLN A 180 -9.28 5.23 -16.12
N GLU A 181 -8.48 4.80 -15.15
CA GLU A 181 -7.26 4.05 -15.41
C GLU A 181 -7.56 2.67 -16.03
N SER A 182 -8.64 2.02 -15.57
CA SER A 182 -9.12 0.77 -16.16
C SER A 182 -9.56 0.95 -17.63
N SER A 183 -10.32 2.02 -17.92
CA SER A 183 -10.73 2.37 -19.29
C SER A 183 -9.54 2.68 -20.21
N ARG A 184 -8.54 3.39 -19.68
CA ARG A 184 -7.29 3.70 -20.39
C ARG A 184 -6.52 2.43 -20.75
N ARG A 185 -6.37 1.49 -19.81
CA ARG A 185 -5.70 0.20 -20.06
C ARG A 185 -6.44 -0.63 -21.11
N ALA A 186 -7.76 -0.72 -21.03
CA ALA A 186 -8.58 -1.43 -22.02
C ALA A 186 -8.44 -0.84 -23.44
N SER A 187 -8.36 0.50 -23.54
CA SER A 187 -8.17 1.18 -24.82
C SER A 187 -6.78 0.90 -25.44
N ILE A 188 -5.74 0.85 -24.61
CA ILE A 188 -4.37 0.50 -25.05
C ILE A 188 -4.31 -0.94 -25.53
N GLU A 189 -4.88 -1.89 -24.76
CA GLU A 189 -4.93 -3.30 -25.15
C GLU A 189 -5.71 -3.52 -26.45
N ALA A 190 -6.80 -2.77 -26.68
CA ALA A 190 -7.55 -2.82 -27.92
C ALA A 190 -6.73 -2.31 -29.12
N ALA A 191 -5.95 -1.23 -28.93
CA ALA A 191 -5.06 -0.70 -29.97
C ALA A 191 -3.91 -1.65 -30.30
N GLU A 192 -3.32 -2.33 -29.31
CA GLU A 192 -2.26 -3.32 -29.51
C GLU A 192 -2.76 -4.58 -30.24
N LYS A 193 -3.99 -5.04 -29.94
CA LYS A 193 -4.63 -6.16 -30.66
C LYS A 193 -4.93 -5.81 -32.12
N LEU A 194 -5.31 -4.56 -32.41
CA LEU A 194 -5.50 -4.10 -33.80
C LEU A 194 -4.18 -4.02 -34.57
N HIS A 195 -3.10 -3.55 -33.93
CA HIS A 195 -1.78 -3.44 -34.56
C HIS A 195 -1.18 -4.82 -34.88
N THR A 196 -1.33 -5.81 -33.98
CA THR A 196 -0.88 -7.19 -34.20
C THR A 196 -1.71 -7.91 -35.26
N ALA A 197 -3.02 -7.69 -35.32
CA ALA A 197 -3.90 -8.22 -36.38
C ALA A 197 -3.57 -7.63 -37.77
N SER A 198 -3.17 -6.36 -37.83
CA SER A 198 -2.76 -5.70 -39.09
C SER A 198 -1.47 -6.28 -39.67
N ILE A 199 -0.49 -6.62 -38.83
CA ILE A 199 0.77 -7.25 -39.26
C ILE A 199 0.55 -8.69 -39.75
N GLY A 200 -0.36 -9.44 -39.12
CA GLY A 200 -0.71 -10.80 -39.53
C GLY A 200 -1.40 -10.91 -40.90
N ASN A 201 -1.94 -9.80 -41.43
CA ASN A 201 -2.72 -9.78 -42.67
C ASN A 201 -1.90 -9.39 -43.91
N LEU A 202 -0.60 -9.11 -43.78
CA LEU A 202 0.28 -8.78 -44.91
C LEU A 202 0.86 -10.01 -45.64
N GLY A 203 0.45 -11.24 -45.27
CA GLY A 203 0.98 -12.50 -45.83
C GLY A 203 0.21 -13.08 -47.02
N THR A 204 -0.94 -12.52 -47.41
CA THR A 204 -1.81 -13.10 -48.45
C THR A 204 -2.30 -12.04 -49.44
N LEU A 205 -1.37 -11.39 -50.14
CA LEU A 205 -1.67 -10.73 -51.42
C LEU A 205 -0.89 -11.46 -52.52
N SER A 206 -1.44 -12.61 -52.92
CA SER A 206 -1.04 -13.33 -54.13
C SER A 206 -1.33 -12.46 -55.35
N MET A 207 -0.28 -11.85 -55.92
CA MET A 207 -0.33 -11.18 -57.22
C MET A 207 -0.64 -12.21 -58.32
N ASN A 208 -1.92 -12.36 -58.68
CA ASN A 208 -2.29 -12.99 -59.93
C ASN A 208 -1.85 -12.10 -61.10
N ARG A 209 -0.69 -12.44 -61.68
CA ARG A 209 -0.19 -11.87 -62.94
C ARG A 209 -1.15 -12.20 -64.08
N ILE A 210 -1.64 -11.13 -64.70
CA ILE A 210 -2.34 -11.13 -65.98
C ILE A 210 -1.34 -11.56 -67.07
N ASN A 211 -1.58 -12.69 -67.73
CA ASN A 211 -0.87 -13.07 -68.96
C ASN A 211 -1.69 -12.61 -70.17
N ALA A 212 -1.19 -11.56 -70.83
CA ALA A 212 -1.61 -11.17 -72.18
C ALA A 212 -0.91 -12.04 -73.22
N ARG A 213 -1.65 -12.36 -74.28
CA ARG A 213 -1.25 -13.16 -75.46
C ARG A 213 -0.10 -12.51 -76.23
N LEU A 214 0.84 -13.33 -76.69
CA LEU A 214 1.35 -13.44 -78.07
C LEU A 214 2.20 -14.71 -78.20
#